data_AF-A0A7C7KTU1-F1
#
_entry.id   AF-A0A7C7KTU1-F1
#
_cell.length_a   1.000
_cell.length_b   1.000
_cell.length_c   1.000
_cell.angle_alpha   90.00
_cell.angle_beta   90.00
_cell.angle_gamma   90.00
#
_symmetry.space_group_name_H-M   'P 1'
#
loop_
_entity.id
_entity.type
_entity.pdbx_description
1 polymer ?
#
loop_
_entity_poly.entity_id
_entity_poly.type
_entity_poly.pdbx_seq_one_letter_code
_entity_poly.pdbx_strand_id
1 'polypeptide(L)' 'ADAALMMQLGAESVFVGSGIFKSEDPHQRAKAIVDAVTYYDRPDILAEISRGLGEPMRGVDIRTLREEERMAPRGW' A
#
# COMPACT_ATOMS: atom_id res chain seq x y z
N ALA A 1 -3.52 2.88 -5.03
CA ALA A 1 -2.62 4.02 -5.29
C ALA A 1 -1.16 3.65 -4.97
N ASP A 2 -0.82 3.31 -3.72
CA ASP A 2 0.58 3.10 -3.29
C ASP A 2 1.35 2.07 -4.12
N ALA A 3 0.73 0.93 -4.44
CA ALA A 3 1.36 -0.09 -5.27
C ALA A 3 1.73 0.46 -6.67
N ALA A 4 0.85 1.25 -7.28
CA ALA A 4 1.12 1.88 -8.57
C ALA A 4 2.24 2.93 -8.47
N LEU A 5 2.29 3.70 -7.38
CA LEU A 5 3.38 4.65 -7.14
C LEU A 5 4.74 3.93 -7.09
N MET A 6 4.83 2.79 -6.40
CA MET A 6 6.07 2.01 -6.36
C MET A 6 6.51 1.56 -7.76
N MET A 7 5.56 1.12 -8.60
CA MET A 7 5.87 0.79 -10.00
C MET A 7 6.35 2.01 -10.79
N GLN A 8 5.71 3.18 -10.63
CA GLN A 8 6.14 4.43 -11.28
C GLN A 8 7.53 4.90 -10.83
N LEU A 9 7.94 4.58 -9.60
CA LEU A 9 9.29 4.82 -9.09
C LEU A 9 10.33 3.80 -9.60
N GLY A 10 9.92 2.85 -10.45
CA GLY A 10 10.80 1.86 -11.07
C GLY A 10 10.94 0.55 -10.30
N ALA A 11 10.05 0.26 -9.34
CA ALA A 11 10.05 -1.04 -8.69
C ALA A 11 9.61 -2.14 -9.67
N GLU A 12 10.34 -3.26 -9.68
CA GLU A 12 9.97 -4.44 -10.49
C GLU A 12 8.84 -5.26 -9.86
N SER A 13 8.68 -5.18 -8.53
CA SER A 13 7.66 -5.90 -7.78
C SER A 13 7.25 -5.16 -6.51
N VAL A 14 6.07 -5.48 -5.99
CA VAL A 14 5.53 -4.92 -4.74
C VAL A 14 5.11 -6.05 -3.81
N PHE A 15 5.61 -6.03 -2.58
CA PHE A 15 5.23 -6.98 -1.52
C PHE A 15 4.22 -6.34 -0.58
N VAL A 16 3.06 -6.98 -0.39
CA VAL A 16 2.04 -6.51 0.55
C VAL A 16 1.57 -7.66 1.43
N GLY A 17 1.70 -7.47 2.75
CA GLY A 17 1.13 -8.37 3.75
C GLY A 17 -0.03 -7.69 4.47
N SER A 18 0.29 -6.86 5.45
CA SER A 18 -0.68 -6.28 6.36
C SER A 18 -1.69 -5.34 5.69
N GLY A 19 -1.31 -4.67 4.60
CA GLY A 19 -2.22 -3.84 3.81
C GLY A 19 -3.39 -4.61 3.17
N ILE A 20 -3.26 -5.94 3.00
CA ILE A 20 -4.32 -6.84 2.53
C ILE A 20 -5.03 -7.47 3.73
N PHE A 21 -4.28 -8.19 4.57
CA PHE A 21 -4.90 -9.06 5.58
C PHE A 21 -5.44 -8.33 6.81
N LYS A 22 -5.09 -7.05 7.00
CA LYS A 22 -5.65 -6.20 8.07
C LYS A 22 -6.60 -5.12 7.54
N SER A 23 -7.01 -5.19 6.28
CA SER A 23 -8.10 -4.34 5.76
C SER A 23 -9.47 -4.96 6.04
N GLU A 24 -10.52 -4.16 5.90
CA GLU A 24 -11.91 -4.60 6.07
C GLU A 24 -12.31 -5.75 5.14
N ASP A 25 -12.00 -5.66 3.84
CA ASP A 25 -12.20 -6.73 2.85
C ASP A 25 -10.85 -7.11 2.19
N PRO A 26 -10.16 -8.15 2.71
CA PRO A 26 -8.89 -8.61 2.16
C PRO A 26 -8.97 -9.06 0.71
N HIS A 27 -10.08 -9.67 0.28
CA HIS A 27 -10.19 -10.21 -1.07
C HIS A 27 -10.29 -9.08 -2.10
N GLN A 28 -11.19 -8.13 -1.85
CA GLN A 28 -11.34 -6.96 -2.72
C GLN A 28 -10.06 -6.11 -2.74
N ARG A 29 -9.42 -5.90 -1.58
CA ARG A 29 -8.15 -5.18 -1.47
C ARG A 29 -7.02 -5.86 -2.24
N ALA A 30 -6.90 -7.17 -2.14
CA ALA A 30 -5.88 -7.94 -2.86
C ALA A 30 -6.05 -7.78 -4.38
N LYS A 31 -7.28 -7.96 -4.88
CA LYS A 31 -7.59 -7.75 -6.30
C LYS A 31 -7.22 -6.34 -6.76
N ALA A 32 -7.62 -5.32 -6.00
CA ALA A 32 -7.34 -3.93 -6.34
C ALA A 32 -5.83 -3.61 -6.35
N ILE A 33 -5.03 -4.24 -5.48
CA ILE A 33 -3.57 -4.08 -5.47
C ILE A 33 -2.95 -4.73 -6.71
N VAL A 34 -3.39 -5.94 -7.09
CA VAL A 34 -2.91 -6.62 -8.31
C VAL A 34 -3.25 -5.80 -9.56
N ASP A 35 -4.48 -5.29 -9.64
CA ASP A 35 -4.92 -4.42 -10.74
C ASP A 35 -4.11 -3.10 -10.75
N ALA A 36 -3.82 -2.52 -9.59
CA ALA A 36 -3.03 -1.29 -9.49
C ALA A 36 -1.58 -1.46 -9.94
N VAL A 37 -0.96 -2.62 -9.67
CA VAL A 37 0.37 -2.96 -10.19
C VAL A 37 0.32 -3.17 -11.70
N THR A 38 -0.73 -3.82 -12.20
CA THR A 38 -0.87 -4.13 -13.63
C THR A 38 -1.10 -2.88 -14.49
N TYR A 39 -1.91 -1.94 -14.00
CA TYR A 39 -2.34 -0.73 -14.72
C TYR A 39 -1.75 0.56 -14.11
N TYR A 40 -0.53 0.49 -13.59
CA TYR A 40 0.08 1.55 -12.78
C TYR A 40 0.24 2.90 -13.51
N ASP A 41 0.21 2.91 -14.84
CA ASP A 41 0.36 4.08 -15.71
C ASP A 41 -0.99 4.60 -16.26
N ARG A 42 -2.12 4.02 -15.81
CA ARG A 42 -3.48 4.36 -16.26
C ARG A 42 -4.29 5.04 -15.16
N PRO A 43 -4.23 6.38 -15.03
CA PRO A 43 -4.84 7.09 -13.90
C PRO A 43 -6.37 6.94 -13.84
N ASP A 44 -7.03 6.79 -14.99
CA ASP A 44 -8.44 6.48 -15.14
C ASP A 44 -8.82 5.15 -14.46
N ILE A 45 -8.04 4.10 -14.72
CA ILE A 45 -8.24 2.77 -14.15
C ILE A 45 -7.92 2.79 -12.65
N LEU A 46 -6.82 3.45 -12.25
CA LEU A 46 -6.43 3.57 -10.84
C LEU A 46 -7.51 4.25 -10.00
N ALA A 47 -8.16 5.28 -10.54
CA ALA A 47 -9.26 5.96 -9.87
C ALA A 47 -10.49 5.06 -9.71
N GLU A 48 -10.79 4.19 -10.68
CA GLU A 48 -11.91 3.25 -10.60
C GLU A 48 -11.65 2.14 -9.58
N ILE A 49 -10.51 1.46 -9.66
CA ILE A 49 -10.20 0.33 -8.76
C ILE A 49 -9.97 0.76 -7.31
N SER A 50 -9.71 2.05 -7.06
CA SER A 50 -9.54 2.57 -5.70
C SER A 50 -10.88 2.85 -4.99
N ARG A 51 -12.01 2.73 -5.69
CA ARG A 51 -13.34 2.99 -5.14
C ARG A 51 -13.82 1.82 -4.28
N GLY A 52 -14.55 2.14 -3.22
CA GLY A 52 -15.32 1.16 -2.46
C GLY A 52 -14.50 0.10 -1.71
N LEU A 53 -13.19 0.29 -1.53
CA LEU A 53 -12.29 -0.70 -0.92
C LEU A 53 -12.46 -0.90 0.59
N GLY A 54 -13.35 -0.14 1.23
CA GLY A 54 -13.52 -0.10 2.68
C GLY A 54 -12.30 0.44 3.42
N GLU A 55 -12.29 0.26 4.74
CA GLU A 55 -11.24 0.80 5.59
C GLU A 55 -9.89 0.08 5.40
N PRO A 56 -8.80 0.84 5.14
CA PRO A 56 -7.46 0.27 5.06
C PRO A 56 -6.94 -0.17 6.45
N MET A 57 -5.81 -0.86 6.46
CA MET A 57 -5.07 -1.08 7.70
C MET A 57 -4.69 0.26 8.36
N ARG A 58 -4.88 0.36 9.68
CA ARG A 58 -4.37 1.50 10.47
C ARG A 58 -2.84 1.47 10.55
N GLY A 59 -2.20 2.58 10.15
CA GLY A 59 -0.76 2.78 10.32
C GLY A 59 -0.36 3.10 11.77
N VAL A 60 0.93 2.90 12.08
CA VAL A 60 1.53 3.29 13.36
C VAL A 60 2.41 4.52 13.13
N ASP A 61 2.24 5.57 13.94
CA ASP A 61 3.05 6.79 13.85
C ASP A 61 4.47 6.53 14.39
N ILE A 62 5.50 6.95 13.66
CA ILE A 62 6.90 6.84 14.04
C ILE A 62 7.20 7.45 15.42
N ARG A 63 6.46 8.50 15.82
CA ARG A 63 6.61 9.17 17.12
C ARG A 63 6.18 8.30 18.29
N THR A 64 5.33 7.30 18.03
CA THR A 64 4.86 6.35 19.04
C THR A 64 5.74 5.10 19.16
N LEU A 65 6.68 4.91 18.22
CA LEU A 65 7.57 3.76 18.22
C LEU A 65 8.71 3.96 19.22
N ARG A 66 9.02 2.89 19.96
CA ARG A 66 10.21 2.79 20.80
C ARG A 66 11.46 2.78 19.92
N GLU A 67 12.60 3.17 20.49
CA GLU A 67 13.86 3.27 19.73
C GLU A 67 14.25 1.93 19.10
N GLU A 68 13.99 0.83 19.81
CA GLU A 68 14.24 -0.56 19.40
C GLU A 68 13.43 -0.99 18.16
N GLU A 69 12.28 -0.34 17.92
CA GLU A 69 11.31 -0.70 16.88
C GLU A 69 11.58 0.03 15.56
N ARG A 70 12.52 0.99 15.56
CA ARG A 70 12.88 1.79 14.39
C ARG A 70 13.89 1.02 13.52
N MET A 71 13.64 0.96 12.21
CA MET A 71 14.51 0.20 11.28
C MET A 71 15.96 0.72 11.20
N ALA A 72 16.18 2.03 11.32
CA ALA A 72 17.51 2.61 11.42
C ALA A 72 17.47 3.94 12.20
N PRO A 73 18.49 4.27 13.02
CA PRO A 73 18.59 5.55 13.72
C PRO A 73 19.05 6.71 12.81
N ARG A 74 18.86 6.60 11.49
CA ARG A 74 19.32 7.60 10.51
C ARG A 74 18.20 8.60 10.22
N GLY A 75 18.51 9.89 10.39
CA GLY A 75 17.55 11.00 10.33
C GLY A 75 17.57 11.75 11.66
N TRP A 76 17.65 13.09 11.59
CA TRP A 76 17.79 14.00 12.74
C TRP A 76 16.50 14.06 13.57
#